data_AF-A0A5R2N2W3-F1
#
_entry.id   AF-A0A5R2N2W3-F1
#
_cell.length_a   1.000
_cell.length_b   1.000
_cell.length_c   1.000
_cell.angle_alpha   90.00
_cell.angle_beta   90.00
_cell.angle_gamma   90.00
#
_symmetry.space_group_name_H-M   'P 1'
#
loop_
_entity.id
_entity.type
_entity.pdbx_description
1 polymer ?
#
loop_
_entity_poly.entity_id
_entity_poly.type
_entity_poly.pdbx_seq_one_letter_code
_entity_poly.pdbx_strand_id
1 'polypeptide(L)'
;MLRNIVALRRVLYDALGHFNTDDGWAMASHLAITSLMALFPFLIFATTLGSFLGAQAFADTAVHLVFDTWPEQIAKPIAHEVLNVLTVRRSDLLTYGVLLAAYFASNGIEALRTSLNRAYRVTETRGIIYRRVQSIFFVLIA
;
A
#
# COMPACT_ATOMS: atom_id res chain seq x y z
N MET A 1 14.28 -16.22 36.42
CA MET A 1 13.76 -14.88 36.08
C MET A 1 14.83 -13.93 35.56
N LEU A 2 15.93 -13.68 36.30
CA LEU A 2 17.01 -12.76 35.89
C LEU A 2 17.62 -13.06 34.50
N ARG A 3 17.83 -14.34 34.18
CA ARG A 3 18.42 -14.77 32.90
C ARG A 3 17.57 -14.42 31.68
N ASN A 4 16.25 -14.44 31.82
CA ASN A 4 15.31 -14.10 30.75
C ASN A 4 15.28 -12.59 30.49
N ILE A 5 15.38 -11.78 31.55
CA ILE A 5 15.43 -10.32 31.46
C ILE A 5 16.71 -9.87 30.74
N VAL A 6 17.85 -10.48 31.10
CA VAL A 6 19.14 -10.17 30.44
C VAL A 6 19.13 -10.60 28.96
N ALA A 7 18.59 -11.79 28.66
CA ALA A 7 18.45 -12.25 27.29
C ALA A 7 17.54 -11.33 26.47
N LEU A 8 16.38 -10.95 27.00
CA LEU A 8 15.44 -10.04 26.34
C LEU A 8 16.09 -8.68 26.07
N ARG A 9 16.78 -8.10 27.06
CA ARG A 9 17.49 -6.83 26.90
C ARG A 9 18.53 -6.90 25.79
N ARG A 10 19.28 -8.01 25.71
CA ARG A 10 20.30 -8.20 24.67
C ARG A 10 19.69 -8.30 23.28
N VAL A 11 18.63 -9.10 23.14
CA VAL A 11 17.90 -9.24 21.87
C VAL A 11 17.31 -7.91 21.41
N LEU A 12 16.68 -7.15 22.32
CA LEU A 12 16.12 -5.85 21.98
C LEU A 12 17.21 -4.84 21.59
N TYR A 13 18.33 -4.84 22.30
CA TYR A 13 19.46 -3.96 21.99
C TYR A 13 20.06 -4.29 20.63
N ASP A 14 20.28 -5.57 20.32
CA ASP A 14 20.80 -6.01 19.02
C ASP A 14 19.79 -5.70 17.90
N ALA A 15 18.49 -5.91 18.12
CA ALA A 15 17.45 -5.63 17.14
C ALA A 15 17.34 -4.13 16.84
N LEU A 16 17.31 -3.28 17.87
CA LEU A 16 17.27 -1.82 17.69
C LEU A 16 18.56 -1.28 17.08
N GLY A 17 19.70 -1.85 17.46
CA GLY A 17 21.00 -1.54 16.86
C GLY A 17 21.01 -1.82 15.36
N HIS A 18 20.65 -3.05 14.96
CA HIS A 18 20.54 -3.42 13.56
C HIS A 18 19.50 -2.61 12.80
N PHE A 19 18.33 -2.35 13.39
CA PHE A 19 17.32 -1.49 12.77
C PHE A 19 17.87 -0.10 12.43
N ASN A 20 18.66 0.49 13.33
CA ASN A 20 19.25 1.80 13.09
C ASN A 20 20.43 1.73 12.08
N THR A 21 21.24 0.68 12.11
CA THR A 21 22.37 0.48 11.17
C THR A 21 21.91 0.15 9.75
N ASP A 22 20.77 -0.53 9.60
CA ASP A 22 20.22 -0.97 8.32
C ASP A 22 19.18 0.03 7.74
N ASP A 23 19.25 1.31 8.14
CA ASP A 23 18.37 2.41 7.68
C ASP A 23 16.86 2.18 7.91
N GLY A 24 16.50 1.44 8.96
CA GLY A 24 15.13 1.02 9.24
C GLY A 24 14.12 2.18 9.30
N TRP A 25 14.51 3.33 9.85
CA TRP A 25 13.67 4.54 9.88
C TRP A 25 13.31 5.06 8.49
N ALA A 26 14.30 5.14 7.59
CA ALA A 26 14.10 5.61 6.23
C ALA A 26 13.27 4.60 5.42
N MET A 27 13.55 3.31 5.58
CA MET A 27 12.80 2.24 4.91
C MET A 27 11.34 2.18 5.37
N ALA A 28 11.08 2.29 6.67
CA ALA A 28 9.72 2.34 7.23
C ALA A 28 8.94 3.55 6.69
N SER A 29 9.58 4.72 6.63
CA SER A 29 8.96 5.94 6.10
C SER A 29 8.68 5.82 4.60
N HIS A 30 9.62 5.27 3.84
CA HIS A 30 9.45 5.00 2.42
C HIS A 30 8.28 4.04 2.15
N LEU A 31 8.19 2.94 2.91
CA LEU A 31 7.09 1.99 2.80
C LEU A 31 5.73 2.61 3.17
N ALA A 32 5.67 3.40 4.24
CA ALA A 32 4.45 4.06 4.68
C ALA A 32 3.94 5.06 3.63
N ILE A 33 4.81 5.95 3.13
CA ILE A 33 4.45 6.97 2.13
C ILE A 33 4.04 6.32 0.82
N THR A 34 4.77 5.29 0.35
CA THR A 34 4.41 4.58 -0.89
C THR A 34 3.07 3.84 -0.77
N SER A 35 2.78 3.26 0.40
CA SER A 35 1.48 2.63 0.68
C SER A 35 0.33 3.65 0.67
N LEU A 36 0.52 4.80 1.33
CA LEU A 36 -0.46 5.89 1.31
C LEU A 36 -0.70 6.44 -0.11
N MET A 37 0.37 6.63 -0.89
CA MET A 37 0.25 7.07 -2.28
C MET A 37 -0.50 6.06 -3.16
N ALA A 38 -0.41 4.76 -2.87
CA ALA A 38 -1.13 3.72 -3.61
C ALA A 38 -2.62 3.63 -3.25
N LEU A 39 -3.02 4.14 -2.09
CA LEU A 39 -4.39 4.03 -1.58
C LEU A 39 -5.40 4.76 -2.48
N PHE A 40 -5.09 5.98 -2.92
CA PHE A 40 -6.03 6.78 -3.72
C PHE A 40 -6.26 6.20 -5.14
N PRO A 41 -5.22 5.87 -5.93
CA PRO A 41 -5.40 5.14 -7.20
C PRO A 41 -6.15 3.82 -7.05
N PHE A 42 -5.88 3.08 -5.97
CA PHE A 42 -6.59 1.83 -5.67
C PHE A 42 -8.08 2.06 -5.43
N LEU A 43 -8.45 3.07 -4.63
CA LEU A 43 -9.85 3.41 -4.39
C LEU A 43 -10.57 3.81 -5.68
N ILE A 44 -9.93 4.63 -6.55
CA ILE A 44 -10.48 4.98 -7.86
C ILE A 44 -10.70 3.73 -8.72
N PHE A 45 -9.72 2.83 -8.77
CA PHE A 45 -9.85 1.58 -9.52
C PHE A 45 -10.98 0.70 -8.96
N ALA A 46 -11.02 0.48 -7.65
CA ALA A 46 -12.03 -0.36 -7.01
C ALA A 46 -13.45 0.18 -7.24
N THR A 47 -13.64 1.50 -7.15
CA THR A 47 -14.94 2.15 -7.33
C THR A 47 -15.37 2.16 -8.79
N THR A 48 -14.46 2.46 -9.73
CA THR A 48 -14.74 2.38 -11.17
C THR A 48 -15.04 0.95 -11.61
N LEU A 49 -14.31 -0.05 -11.09
CA LEU A 49 -14.59 -1.46 -11.34
C LEU A 49 -15.97 -1.86 -10.80
N GLY A 50 -16.32 -1.44 -9.59
CA GLY A 50 -17.65 -1.66 -9.01
C GLY A 50 -18.77 -1.06 -9.87
N SER A 51 -18.62 0.18 -10.34
CA SER A 51 -19.59 0.84 -11.25
C SER A 51 -19.67 0.17 -12.64
N PHE A 52 -18.53 -0.32 -13.15
CA PHE A 52 -18.47 -1.06 -14.41
C PHE A 52 -19.21 -2.39 -14.32
N LEU A 53 -19.01 -3.14 -13.23
CA LEU A 53 -19.68 -4.43 -12.98
C LEU A 53 -21.15 -4.29 -12.52
N GLY A 54 -21.66 -3.07 -12.40
CA GLY A 54 -23.04 -2.81 -11.95
C GLY A 54 -23.26 -3.03 -10.45
N ALA A 55 -22.19 -3.06 -9.66
CA ALA A 55 -22.21 -3.25 -8.21
C ALA A 55 -22.33 -1.92 -7.44
N GLN A 56 -23.04 -0.91 -7.98
CA GLN A 56 -23.16 0.42 -7.35
C GLN A 56 -23.66 0.34 -5.90
N ALA A 57 -24.57 -0.59 -5.58
CA ALA A 57 -25.08 -0.81 -4.23
C ALA A 57 -23.99 -1.25 -3.21
N PHE A 58 -22.91 -1.91 -3.66
CA PHE A 58 -21.79 -2.32 -2.80
C PHE A 58 -20.81 -1.18 -2.56
N ALA A 59 -20.69 -0.23 -3.48
CA ALA A 59 -19.75 0.87 -3.36
C ALA A 59 -20.16 1.86 -2.26
N ASP A 60 -21.44 2.23 -2.18
CA ASP A 60 -21.97 3.05 -1.06
C ASP A 60 -21.73 2.37 0.28
N THR A 61 -22.01 1.07 0.35
CA THR A 61 -21.82 0.28 1.58
C THR A 61 -20.34 0.19 2.00
N ALA A 62 -19.43 0.00 1.03
CA ALA A 62 -17.99 -0.08 1.29
C ALA A 62 -17.39 1.26 1.72
N VAL A 63 -17.83 2.37 1.15
CA VAL A 63 -17.41 3.72 1.55
C VAL A 63 -17.83 3.99 2.99
N HIS A 64 -19.08 3.73 3.34
CA HIS A 64 -19.55 3.89 4.72
C HIS A 64 -18.76 3.00 5.70
N LEU A 65 -18.55 1.73 5.38
CA LEU A 65 -17.76 0.82 6.22
C LEU A 65 -16.32 1.29 6.49
N VAL A 66 -15.65 1.86 5.49
CA VAL A 66 -14.25 2.30 5.62
C VAL A 66 -14.14 3.65 6.34
N PHE A 67 -15.07 4.57 6.08
CA PHE A 67 -14.94 5.96 6.52
C PHE A 67 -15.78 6.34 7.73
N ASP A 68 -16.74 5.52 8.18
CA ASP A 68 -17.56 5.80 9.38
C ASP A 68 -16.72 5.85 10.67
N THR A 69 -15.54 5.21 10.67
CA THR A 69 -14.62 5.23 11.82
C THR A 69 -13.64 6.42 11.80
N TRP A 70 -13.63 7.21 10.72
CA TRP A 70 -12.71 8.32 10.53
C TRP A 70 -13.33 9.67 10.96
N PRO A 71 -12.51 10.64 11.41
CA PRO A 71 -12.99 11.99 11.66
C PRO A 71 -13.66 12.58 10.43
N GLU A 72 -14.83 13.20 10.61
CA GLU A 72 -15.71 13.65 9.53
C GLU A 72 -15.01 14.60 8.54
N GLN A 73 -14.06 15.41 9.04
CA GLN A 73 -13.28 16.36 8.25
C GLN A 73 -12.34 15.69 7.24
N ILE A 74 -11.93 14.45 7.50
CA ILE A 74 -11.07 13.64 6.61
C ILE A 74 -11.93 12.74 5.72
N ALA A 75 -13.00 12.16 6.28
CA ALA A 75 -13.90 11.27 5.56
C ALA A 75 -14.67 11.98 4.44
N LYS A 76 -15.25 13.18 4.71
CA LYS A 76 -16.11 13.90 3.75
C LYS A 76 -15.45 14.15 2.38
N PRO A 77 -14.23 14.73 2.32
CA PRO A 77 -13.57 14.99 1.04
C PRO A 77 -13.33 13.71 0.22
N ILE A 78 -12.92 12.63 0.89
CA ILE A 78 -12.59 11.36 0.22
C ILE A 78 -13.87 10.67 -0.26
N ALA A 79 -14.91 10.62 0.58
CA ALA A 79 -16.19 10.01 0.22
C ALA A 79 -16.88 10.77 -0.93
N HIS A 80 -16.84 12.10 -0.93
CA HIS A 80 -17.39 12.90 -2.01
C HIS A 80 -16.72 12.58 -3.35
N GLU A 81 -15.39 12.46 -3.35
CA GLU A 81 -14.65 12.16 -4.57
C GLU A 81 -14.90 10.73 -5.06
N VAL A 82 -15.05 9.77 -4.14
CA VAL A 82 -15.48 8.41 -4.49
C VAL A 82 -16.86 8.41 -5.14
N LEU A 83 -17.84 9.14 -4.60
CA LEU A 83 -19.20 9.23 -5.16
C LEU A 83 -19.22 9.91 -6.54
N ASN A 84 -18.40 10.95 -6.75
CA ASN A 84 -18.25 11.60 -8.05
C ASN A 84 -17.72 10.64 -9.12
N VAL A 85 -16.76 9.78 -8.75
CA VAL A 85 -16.21 8.76 -9.65
C VAL A 85 -17.25 7.66 -9.95
N LEU A 86 -18.10 7.30 -8.99
CA LEU A 86 -19.13 6.25 -9.14
C LEU A 86 -20.30 6.65 -10.05
N THR A 87 -20.72 7.91 -9.99
CA THR A 87 -21.92 8.42 -10.67
C THR A 87 -21.69 8.76 -12.15
N VAL A 88 -20.46 9.09 -12.56
CA VAL A 88 -20.13 9.39 -13.95
C VAL A 88 -19.42 8.20 -14.60
N ARG A 89 -20.15 7.41 -15.40
CA ARG A 89 -19.56 6.33 -16.20
C ARG A 89 -18.61 6.90 -17.27
N ARG A 90 -17.33 6.90 -16.94
CA ARG A 90 -16.22 7.27 -17.83
C ARG A 90 -15.34 6.04 -18.05
N SER A 91 -15.43 5.42 -19.22
CA SER A 91 -14.63 4.23 -19.59
C SER A 91 -13.12 4.52 -19.60
N ASP A 92 -12.76 5.78 -19.86
CA ASP A 92 -11.41 6.34 -19.73
C ASP A 92 -10.90 6.27 -18.28
N LEU A 93 -11.72 6.58 -17.28
CA LEU A 93 -11.33 6.51 -15.87
C LEU A 93 -10.97 5.09 -15.42
N LEU A 94 -11.66 4.06 -15.94
CA LEU A 94 -11.29 2.67 -15.64
C LEU A 94 -9.90 2.34 -16.18
N THR A 95 -9.61 2.75 -17.42
CA THR A 95 -8.33 2.47 -18.07
C THR A 95 -7.17 3.17 -17.36
N TYR A 96 -7.31 4.47 -17.09
CA TYR A 96 -6.29 5.23 -16.36
C TYR A 96 -6.19 4.79 -14.89
N GLY A 97 -7.31 4.43 -14.25
CA GLY A 97 -7.34 3.91 -12.89
C GLY A 97 -6.57 2.60 -12.74
N VAL A 98 -6.75 1.66 -13.67
CA VAL A 98 -5.97 0.40 -13.71
C VAL A 98 -4.48 0.70 -13.83
N LEU A 99 -4.08 1.58 -14.76
CA LEU A 99 -2.67 1.91 -14.98
C LEU A 99 -2.03 2.57 -13.76
N LEU A 100 -2.72 3.55 -13.15
CA LEU A 100 -2.24 4.23 -11.96
C LEU A 100 -2.19 3.27 -10.76
N ALA A 101 -3.22 2.48 -10.53
CA ALA A 101 -3.25 1.48 -9.46
C ALA A 101 -2.10 0.47 -9.62
N ALA A 102 -1.90 -0.08 -10.81
CA ALA A 102 -0.79 -1.00 -11.10
C ALA A 102 0.58 -0.34 -10.86
N TYR A 103 0.76 0.91 -11.30
CA TYR A 103 2.02 1.63 -11.11
C TYR A 103 2.32 1.90 -9.63
N PHE A 104 1.37 2.48 -8.89
CA PHE A 104 1.58 2.81 -7.47
C PHE A 104 1.64 1.56 -6.58
N ALA A 105 0.83 0.54 -6.83
CA ALA A 105 0.92 -0.73 -6.12
C ALA A 105 2.26 -1.44 -6.39
N SER A 106 2.74 -1.43 -7.64
CA SER A 106 4.08 -1.96 -7.98
C SER A 106 5.20 -1.22 -7.24
N ASN A 107 5.07 0.10 -7.04
CA ASN A 107 6.02 0.86 -6.21
C ASN A 107 6.00 0.41 -4.74
N GLY A 108 4.83 0.13 -4.17
CA GLY A 108 4.71 -0.39 -2.80
C GLY A 108 5.41 -1.75 -2.63
N ILE A 109 5.24 -2.67 -3.59
CA ILE A 109 5.95 -3.96 -3.57
C ILE A 109 7.46 -3.78 -3.72
N GLU A 110 7.92 -2.81 -4.52
CA GLU A 110 9.35 -2.49 -4.65
C GLU A 110 9.92 -1.91 -3.36
N ALA A 111 9.18 -1.02 -2.69
CA ALA A 111 9.55 -0.46 -1.40
C ALA A 111 9.66 -1.56 -0.34
N LEU A 112 8.70 -2.49 -0.32
CA LEU A 112 8.72 -3.65 0.57
C LEU A 112 9.93 -4.55 0.28
N ARG A 113 10.16 -4.89 -1.00
CA ARG A 113 11.31 -5.70 -1.41
C ARG A 113 12.62 -5.05 -0.98
N THR A 114 12.78 -3.76 -1.22
CA THR A 114 13.99 -3.02 -0.86
C THR A 114 14.20 -3.03 0.64
N SER A 115 13.14 -2.80 1.41
CA SER A 115 13.16 -2.80 2.88
C SER A 115 13.52 -4.18 3.45
N LEU A 116 12.94 -5.25 2.89
CA LEU A 116 13.21 -6.63 3.30
C LEU A 116 14.62 -7.07 2.91
N ASN A 117 15.05 -6.80 1.67
CA ASN A 117 16.41 -7.09 1.24
C ASN A 117 17.43 -6.39 2.15
N ARG A 118 17.16 -5.14 2.56
CA ARG A 118 18.00 -4.40 3.50
C ARG A 118 18.01 -5.04 4.90
N ALA A 119 16.84 -5.34 5.46
CA ALA A 119 16.71 -5.97 6.78
C ALA A 119 17.36 -7.37 6.86
N TYR A 120 17.29 -8.14 5.77
CA TYR A 120 17.91 -9.46 5.67
C TYR A 120 19.33 -9.42 5.08
N ARG A 121 19.87 -8.23 4.80
CA ARG A 121 21.22 -8.03 4.23
C ARG A 121 21.45 -8.81 2.93
N VAL A 122 20.41 -8.94 2.13
CA VAL A 122 20.45 -9.58 0.83
C VAL A 122 20.72 -8.51 -0.24
N THR A 123 21.80 -8.69 -0.99
CA THR A 123 22.11 -7.82 -2.13
C THR A 123 21.20 -8.16 -3.30
N GLU A 124 20.48 -7.15 -3.81
CA GLU A 124 19.62 -7.33 -4.97
C GLU A 124 20.44 -7.38 -6.27
N THR A 125 20.47 -8.55 -6.91
CA THR A 125 21.20 -8.77 -8.17
C THR A 125 20.29 -8.72 -9.40
N ARG A 126 18.97 -8.72 -9.21
CA ARG A 126 17.99 -8.73 -10.32
C ARG A 126 17.85 -7.35 -10.95
N GLY A 127 17.79 -7.33 -12.29
CA GLY A 127 17.57 -6.12 -13.08
C GLY A 127 16.23 -5.42 -12.77
N ILE A 128 16.17 -4.11 -12.99
CA ILE A 128 15.01 -3.26 -12.68
C ILE A 128 13.74 -3.74 -13.39
N ILE A 129 13.85 -4.14 -14.67
CA ILE A 129 12.70 -4.60 -15.46
C ILE A 129 12.12 -5.89 -14.87
N TYR A 130 12.98 -6.86 -14.55
CA TYR A 130 12.56 -8.13 -13.96
C TYR A 130 11.83 -7.91 -12.63
N ARG A 131 12.39 -7.04 -11.78
CA ARG A 131 11.79 -6.64 -10.50
C ARG A 131 10.42 -5.98 -10.67
N ARG A 132 10.28 -5.09 -11.65
CA ARG A 132 9.01 -4.41 -11.96
C ARG A 132 7.93 -5.37 -12.43
N VAL A 133 8.28 -6.32 -13.29
CA VAL A 133 7.36 -7.37 -13.74
C VAL A 133 6.92 -8.25 -12.56
N GLN A 134 7.85 -8.67 -11.70
CA GLN A 134 7.51 -9.42 -10.48
C GLN A 134 6.58 -8.63 -9.55
N SER A 135 6.83 -7.33 -9.38
CA SER A 135 5.98 -6.46 -8.54
C SER A 135 4.56 -6.36 -9.08
N ILE A 136 4.38 -6.20 -10.39
CA ILE A 136 3.04 -6.19 -11.01
C ILE A 136 2.36 -7.55 -10.88
N PHE A 137 3.11 -8.64 -11.09
CA PHE A 137 2.58 -9.99 -10.93
C PHE A 137 2.07 -10.26 -9.51
N PHE A 138 2.81 -9.84 -8.48
CA PHE A 138 2.35 -9.96 -7.09
C PHE A 138 1.07 -9.17 -6.83
N VAL A 139 0.93 -7.96 -7.39
CA VAL A 139 -0.29 -7.14 -7.26
C VAL A 139 -1.50 -7.81 -7.91
N LEU A 140 -1.33 -8.55 -9.01
CA LEU A 140 -2.43 -9.20 -9.72
C LEU A 140 -2.91 -10.49 -9.06
N ILE A 141 -2.08 -11.15 -8.25
CA ILE A 141 -2.40 -12.43 -7.59
C ILE A 141 -2.86 -12.24 -6.14
N ALA A 142 -2.39 -11.19 -5.46
CA ALA A 142 -2.76 -10.88 -4.08
C ALA A 142 -4.23 -10.47 -3.96
#